data_AF-A0A2E7CYF5-F1
#
_entry.id   AF-A0A2E7CYF5-F1
#
_cell.length_a   1.000
_cell.length_b   1.000
_cell.length_c   1.000
_cell.angle_alpha   90.00
_cell.angle_beta   90.00
_cell.angle_gamma   90.00
#
_symmetry.space_group_name_H-M   'P 1'
#
loop_
_entity.id
_entity.type
_entity.pdbx_description
1 polymer ?
#
loop_
_entity_poly.entity_id
_entity_poly.type
_entity_poly.pdbx_seq_one_letter_code
_entity_poly.pdbx_strand_id
1 'polypeptide(L)'
;MIVPPNRPALWQLMTSTQGAFDPPSKHRSDIPKPLEAICMKTVALLPDDRYQSALDLAVDIEKYLADEPIEVYRDPWKTRARRWVKKNQQLVTGSVAAPTGVVVLATAWFVNSWMHVNEFVIELKRQQRTPWLI
;
A
#
# COMPACT_ATOMS: atom_id res chain seq x y z
N MET A 1 37.44 7.98 -28.91
CA MET A 1 36.22 8.62 -29.47
C MET A 1 35.03 8.00 -28.73
N ILE A 2 34.43 8.72 -27.75
CA ILE A 2 33.05 8.58 -27.22
C ILE A 2 32.84 9.80 -26.30
N VAL A 3 31.83 10.61 -26.61
CA VAL A 3 31.46 11.89 -25.97
C VAL A 3 30.97 11.66 -24.53
N PRO A 4 31.29 12.50 -23.53
CA PRO A 4 30.44 12.62 -22.34
C PRO A 4 29.25 13.53 -22.68
N PRO A 5 28.02 13.00 -22.85
CA PRO A 5 26.86 13.87 -23.00
C PRO A 5 26.58 14.50 -21.63
N ASN A 6 26.47 15.82 -21.60
CA ASN A 6 26.03 16.62 -20.45
C ASN A 6 27.07 16.82 -19.33
N ARG A 7 28.11 17.62 -19.58
CA ARG A 7 28.80 18.32 -18.48
C ARG A 7 27.92 19.49 -18.06
N PRO A 8 27.38 19.51 -16.83
CA PRO A 8 26.62 20.66 -16.36
C PRO A 8 27.50 21.92 -16.45
N ALA A 9 26.92 23.02 -16.90
CA ALA A 9 27.65 24.28 -17.01
C ALA A 9 28.20 24.68 -15.63
N LEU A 10 29.35 25.37 -15.57
CA LEU A 10 29.99 25.73 -14.29
C LEU A 10 29.05 26.50 -13.35
N TRP A 11 28.14 27.31 -13.91
CA TRP A 11 27.12 28.00 -13.13
C TRP A 11 26.14 27.04 -12.44
N GLN A 12 25.87 25.88 -13.04
CA GLN A 12 24.97 24.84 -12.52
C GLN A 12 25.56 24.12 -11.30
N LEU A 13 26.90 24.00 -11.26
CA LEU A 13 27.62 23.55 -10.06
C LEU A 13 27.59 24.64 -8.98
N MET A 14 27.76 25.91 -9.36
CA MET A 14 27.68 27.05 -8.44
C MET A 14 26.27 27.26 -7.84
N THR A 15 25.20 26.90 -8.54
CA THR A 15 23.84 26.97 -7.99
C THR A 15 23.58 25.89 -6.95
N SER A 16 24.20 24.71 -7.08
CA SER A 16 24.05 23.64 -6.09
C SER A 16 24.70 24.00 -4.75
N THR A 17 25.78 24.79 -4.76
CA THR A 17 26.40 25.33 -3.54
C THR A 17 25.64 26.49 -2.92
N GLN A 18 24.65 27.07 -3.62
CA GLN A 18 23.76 28.11 -3.08
C GLN A 18 22.46 27.55 -2.47
N GLY A 19 22.30 26.22 -2.40
CA GLY A 19 21.12 25.60 -1.78
C GLY A 19 19.87 25.61 -2.64
N ALA A 20 19.98 25.98 -3.92
CA ALA A 20 18.89 25.91 -4.88
C ALA A 20 18.72 24.48 -5.41
N PHE A 21 18.29 23.56 -4.54
CA PHE A 21 17.85 22.23 -4.98
C PHE A 21 16.44 22.32 -5.53
N ASP A 22 16.27 21.85 -6.76
CA ASP A 22 14.94 21.70 -7.33
C ASP A 22 14.15 20.65 -6.55
N PRO A 23 12.89 20.93 -6.19
CA PRO A 23 12.07 19.96 -5.50
C PRO A 23 11.96 18.67 -6.32
N PRO A 24 12.00 17.48 -5.69
CA PRO A 24 11.84 16.19 -6.36
C PRO A 24 10.59 16.13 -7.27
N SER A 25 9.53 16.85 -6.90
CA SER A 25 8.29 16.95 -7.67
C SER A 25 8.46 17.55 -9.08
N LYS A 26 9.47 18.39 -9.30
CA LYS A 26 9.81 18.93 -10.64
C LYS A 26 10.36 17.86 -11.57
N HIS A 27 11.06 16.86 -11.02
CA HIS A 27 11.60 15.75 -11.80
C HIS A 27 10.60 14.60 -11.91
N ARG A 28 9.79 14.39 -10.87
CA ARG A 28 8.83 13.29 -10.78
C ARG A 28 7.58 13.74 -10.02
N SER A 29 6.53 14.07 -10.77
CA SER A 29 5.29 14.67 -10.22
C SER A 29 4.41 13.72 -9.42
N ASP A 30 4.72 12.42 -9.40
CA ASP A 30 4.00 11.40 -8.64
C ASP A 30 4.49 11.30 -7.17
N ILE A 31 5.54 12.04 -6.81
CA ILE A 31 6.08 12.07 -5.45
C ILE A 31 5.10 12.78 -4.51
N PRO A 32 4.72 12.16 -3.38
CA PRO A 32 3.88 12.81 -2.38
C PRO A 32 4.60 13.99 -1.71
N LYS A 33 3.88 15.11 -1.54
CA LYS A 33 4.37 16.33 -0.86
C LYS A 33 5.04 16.10 0.52
N PRO A 34 4.57 15.17 1.38
CA PRO A 34 5.24 14.88 2.65
C PRO A 34 6.65 14.29 2.45
N LEU A 35 6.80 13.39 1.48
CA LEU A 35 8.10 12.79 1.17
C LEU A 35 9.04 13.82 0.53
N GLU A 36 8.49 14.67 -0.32
CA GLU A 36 9.20 15.83 -0.87
C GLU A 36 9.73 16.74 0.24
N ALA A 37 8.93 17.03 1.26
CA ALA A 37 9.35 17.86 2.40
C ALA A 37 10.48 17.20 3.21
N ILE A 38 10.43 15.88 3.45
CA ILE A 38 11.52 15.14 4.08
C ILE A 38 12.80 15.26 3.24
N CYS A 39 12.72 15.04 1.93
CA CYS A 39 13.87 15.18 1.03
C CYS A 39 14.44 16.61 0.99
N MET A 40 13.58 17.63 1.01
CA MET A 40 14.03 19.02 1.03
C MET A 40 14.72 19.37 2.34
N LYS A 41 14.23 18.84 3.48
CA LYS A 41 14.86 19.04 4.79
C LYS A 41 16.23 18.35 4.88
N THR A 42 16.41 17.16 4.30
CA THR A 42 17.72 16.47 4.34
C THR A 42 18.80 17.20 3.55
N VAL A 43 18.45 17.87 2.45
CA VAL A 43 19.38 18.63 1.59
C VAL A 43 19.42 20.13 1.89
N ALA A 44 18.82 20.56 3.00
CA ALA A 44 18.79 21.98 3.37
C ALA A 44 20.22 22.56 3.50
N LEU A 45 20.36 23.82 3.08
CA LEU A 45 21.66 24.50 3.01
C LEU A 45 22.27 24.72 4.40
N LEU A 46 21.44 25.15 5.35
CA LEU A 46 21.86 25.38 6.72
C LEU A 46 21.85 24.06 7.51
N PRO A 47 22.90 23.76 8.29
CA PRO A 47 22.91 22.59 9.18
C PRO A 47 21.73 22.55 10.14
N ASP A 48 21.29 23.70 10.65
CA ASP A 48 20.19 23.79 11.62
C ASP A 48 18.82 23.44 11.03
N ASP A 49 18.65 23.66 9.72
CA ASP A 49 17.44 23.30 8.98
C ASP A 49 17.42 21.82 8.58
N ARG A 50 18.54 21.10 8.73
CA ARG A 50 18.62 19.66 8.48
C ARG A 50 18.21 18.86 9.71
N TYR A 51 18.02 17.56 9.50
CA TYR A 51 17.87 16.63 10.63
C TYR A 51 19.15 16.61 11.45
N GLN A 52 19.02 16.85 12.76
CA GLN A 52 20.14 16.88 13.70
C GLN A 52 20.78 15.49 13.85
N SER A 53 19.98 14.44 13.69
CA SER A 53 20.46 13.06 13.68
C SER A 53 19.81 12.21 12.59
N ALA A 54 20.46 11.11 12.24
CA ALA A 54 19.87 10.08 11.38
C ALA A 54 18.63 9.43 12.02
N LEU A 55 18.53 9.46 13.35
CA LEU A 55 17.38 8.94 14.08
C LEU A 55 16.14 9.81 13.83
N ASP A 56 16.30 11.13 13.81
CA ASP A 56 15.18 12.06 13.55
C ASP A 56 14.62 11.87 12.14
N LEU A 57 15.50 11.60 11.17
CA LEU A 57 15.10 11.22 9.81
C LEU A 57 14.36 9.87 9.81
N ALA A 58 14.86 8.87 10.53
CA ALA A 58 14.21 7.56 10.62
C ALA A 58 12.80 7.66 11.21
N VAL A 59 12.62 8.45 12.28
CA VAL A 59 11.32 8.69 12.90
C VAL A 59 10.33 9.30 11.91
N ASP A 60 10.74 10.30 11.13
CA ASP A 60 9.84 10.90 10.12
C ASP A 60 9.53 9.96 8.95
N ILE A 61 10.48 9.09 8.56
CA ILE A 61 10.24 8.04 7.57
C ILE A 61 9.25 7.00 8.11
N GLU A 62 9.41 6.55 9.35
CA GLU A 62 8.50 5.61 10.01
C GLU A 62 7.09 6.19 10.10
N LYS A 63 6.96 7.45 10.54
CA LYS A 63 5.68 8.17 10.54
C LYS A 63 5.09 8.27 9.13
N TYR A 64 5.88 8.61 8.12
CA TYR A 64 5.41 8.63 6.73
C TYR A 64 4.95 7.24 6.25
N LEU A 65 5.62 6.17 6.63
CA LEU A 65 5.25 4.80 6.27
C LEU A 65 3.98 4.34 6.99
N ALA A 66 3.82 4.71 8.26
CA ALA A 66 2.62 4.51 9.07
C ALA A 66 1.44 5.40 8.65
N ASP A 67 1.66 6.29 7.68
CA ASP A 67 0.71 7.31 7.24
C ASP A 67 0.26 8.16 8.44
N GLU A 68 1.22 8.54 9.30
CA GLU A 68 1.13 9.43 10.45
C GLU A 68 1.52 10.88 10.10
N PRO A 69 1.09 11.90 10.88
CA PRO A 69 1.49 13.28 10.57
C PRO A 69 2.98 13.45 10.87
N ILE A 70 3.76 13.78 9.85
CA ILE A 70 5.18 14.10 10.00
C ILE A 70 5.35 15.54 10.49
N GLU A 71 6.39 15.77 11.30
CA GLU A 71 6.62 17.06 11.96
C GLU A 71 6.97 18.18 10.96
N VAL A 72 7.58 17.78 9.84
CA VAL A 72 8.08 18.68 8.80
C VAL A 72 6.98 19.17 7.84
N TYR A 73 5.85 18.46 7.75
CA TYR A 73 4.80 18.80 6.79
C TYR A 73 3.40 18.48 7.33
N ARG A 74 2.63 19.54 7.61
CA ARG A 74 1.26 19.44 8.10
C ARG A 74 0.28 19.26 6.92
N ASP A 75 0.15 18.04 6.42
CA ASP A 75 -0.79 17.73 5.31
C ASP A 75 -2.26 17.89 5.79
N PRO A 76 -3.18 18.43 4.97
CA PRO A 76 -4.61 18.33 5.23
C PRO A 76 -5.04 16.86 5.32
N TRP A 77 -5.72 16.47 6.40
CA TRP A 77 -6.13 15.08 6.68
C TRP A 77 -6.88 14.36 5.52
N LYS A 78 -7.50 15.11 4.60
CA LYS A 78 -8.23 14.58 3.43
C LYS A 78 -7.32 14.01 2.34
N THR A 79 -6.16 14.63 2.06
CA THR A 79 -5.19 14.12 1.06
C THR A 79 -4.49 12.86 1.58
N ARG A 80 -4.29 12.78 2.89
CA ARG A 80 -3.76 11.62 3.62
C ARG A 80 -4.66 10.40 3.52
N ALA A 81 -5.94 10.51 3.90
CA ALA A 81 -6.88 9.39 3.81
C ALA A 81 -6.98 8.79 2.39
N ARG A 82 -6.96 9.63 1.34
CA ARG A 82 -6.97 9.17 -0.05
C ARG A 82 -5.69 8.42 -0.44
N ARG A 83 -4.52 8.85 0.04
CA ARG A 83 -3.24 8.16 -0.20
C ARG A 83 -3.15 6.86 0.57
N TRP A 84 -3.59 6.83 1.83
CA TRP A 84 -3.68 5.61 2.64
C TRP A 84 -4.54 4.55 1.94
N VAL A 85 -5.75 4.91 1.52
CA VAL A 85 -6.65 3.99 0.82
C VAL A 85 -6.03 3.46 -0.47
N LYS A 86 -5.33 4.31 -1.24
CA LYS A 86 -4.67 3.90 -2.49
C LYS A 86 -3.43 3.03 -2.26
N LYS A 87 -2.63 3.30 -1.22
CA LYS A 87 -1.40 2.54 -0.88
C LYS A 87 -1.74 1.20 -0.21
N ASN A 88 -2.72 1.22 0.67
CA ASN A 88 -3.27 0.01 1.30
C ASN A 88 -4.34 -0.67 0.45
N GLN A 89 -4.54 -0.33 -0.83
CA GLN A 89 -5.50 -1.05 -1.67
C GLN A 89 -5.24 -2.55 -1.66
N GLN A 90 -4.00 -3.03 -1.58
CA GLN A 90 -3.70 -4.46 -1.47
C GLN A 90 -4.13 -5.05 -0.11
N LEU A 91 -3.99 -4.32 0.99
CA LEU A 91 -4.45 -4.73 2.32
C LEU A 91 -5.97 -4.62 2.48
N VAL A 92 -6.57 -3.56 1.93
CA VAL A 92 -8.02 -3.30 1.91
C VAL A 92 -8.74 -4.27 0.97
N THR A 93 -8.13 -4.65 -0.16
CA THR A 93 -8.64 -5.74 -1.02
C THR A 93 -8.50 -7.08 -0.29
N GLY A 94 -7.47 -7.28 0.54
CA GLY A 94 -7.39 -8.43 1.45
C GLY A 94 -8.52 -8.45 2.50
N SER A 95 -8.92 -7.30 3.03
CA SER A 95 -10.03 -7.18 3.98
C SER A 95 -11.42 -7.41 3.36
N VAL A 96 -11.58 -7.18 2.05
CA VAL A 96 -12.84 -7.45 1.33
C VAL A 96 -12.83 -8.84 0.65
N ALA A 97 -11.66 -9.39 0.30
CA ALA A 97 -11.54 -10.71 -0.32
C ALA A 97 -11.77 -11.86 0.68
N ALA A 98 -11.45 -11.65 1.97
CA ALA A 98 -11.62 -12.65 3.02
C ALA A 98 -13.07 -13.16 3.17
N PRO A 99 -14.13 -12.32 3.25
CA PRO A 99 -15.49 -12.82 3.40
C PRO A 99 -16.04 -13.51 2.15
N THR A 100 -15.66 -13.10 0.93
CA THR A 100 -16.13 -13.75 -0.31
C THR A 100 -15.63 -15.18 -0.46
N GLY A 101 -14.37 -15.46 -0.10
CA GLY A 101 -13.82 -16.81 -0.17
C GLY A 101 -14.53 -17.77 0.79
N VAL A 102 -14.82 -17.32 2.02
CA VAL A 102 -15.50 -18.13 3.04
C VAL A 102 -16.94 -18.44 2.62
N VAL A 103 -17.67 -17.49 2.03
CA VAL A 103 -19.04 -17.72 1.54
C VAL A 103 -19.07 -18.77 0.41
N VAL A 104 -18.13 -18.69 -0.54
CA VAL A 104 -18.05 -19.68 -1.63
C VAL A 104 -17.73 -21.07 -1.08
N LEU A 105 -16.77 -21.18 -0.17
CA LEU A 105 -16.42 -22.47 0.45
C LEU A 105 -17.56 -23.03 1.29
N ALA A 106 -18.29 -22.20 2.04
CA ALA A 106 -19.43 -22.62 2.84
C ALA A 106 -20.59 -23.10 1.98
N THR A 107 -20.91 -22.39 0.88
CA THR A 107 -21.94 -22.83 -0.07
C THR A 107 -21.56 -24.13 -0.77
N ALA A 108 -20.30 -24.27 -1.20
CA ALA A 108 -19.80 -25.51 -1.81
C ALA A 108 -19.86 -26.69 -0.83
N TRP A 109 -19.44 -26.49 0.42
CA TRP A 109 -19.56 -27.50 1.49
C TRP A 109 -21.02 -27.89 1.75
N PHE A 110 -21.92 -26.90 1.80
CA PHE A 110 -23.33 -27.14 2.04
C PHE A 110 -23.98 -27.95 0.91
N VAL A 111 -23.71 -27.61 -0.35
CA VAL A 111 -24.22 -28.37 -1.50
C VAL A 111 -23.65 -29.78 -1.52
N ASN A 112 -22.34 -29.93 -1.29
CA ASN A 112 -21.69 -31.24 -1.23
C ASN A 112 -22.26 -32.12 -0.10
N SER A 113 -22.49 -31.53 1.08
CA SER A 113 -23.09 -32.22 2.22
C SER A 113 -24.55 -32.62 1.96
N TRP A 114 -25.34 -31.72 1.35
CA TRP A 114 -26.73 -31.99 0.99
C TRP A 114 -26.85 -33.14 -0.02
N MET A 115 -25.91 -33.23 -0.98
CA MET A 115 -25.86 -34.30 -1.96
C MET A 115 -25.57 -35.67 -1.31
N HIS A 116 -24.59 -35.74 -0.41
CA HIS A 116 -24.29 -36.98 0.32
C HIS A 116 -25.46 -37.46 1.19
N VAL A 117 -26.12 -36.56 1.93
CA VAL A 117 -27.25 -36.95 2.80
C VAL A 117 -28.44 -37.40 1.96
N ASN A 118 -28.71 -36.76 0.82
CA ASN A 118 -29.84 -37.12 -0.01
C ASN A 118 -29.66 -38.50 -0.66
N GLU A 119 -28.43 -38.92 -1.00
CA GLU A 119 -28.19 -40.30 -1.45
C GLU A 119 -28.49 -41.34 -0.37
N PHE A 120 -28.10 -41.08 0.89
CA PHE A 120 -28.48 -41.94 2.01
C PHE A 120 -30.00 -41.99 2.20
N VAL A 121 -30.68 -40.86 2.14
CA VAL A 121 -32.15 -40.79 2.29
C VAL A 121 -32.86 -41.51 1.14
N ILE A 122 -32.34 -41.43 -0.09
CA ILE A 122 -32.86 -42.14 -1.26
C ILE A 122 -32.69 -43.65 -1.08
N GLU A 123 -31.55 -44.11 -0.57
CA GLU A 123 -31.30 -45.53 -0.32
C GLU A 123 -32.18 -46.07 0.81
N LEU A 124 -32.39 -45.29 1.88
CA LEU A 124 -33.32 -45.66 2.95
C LEU A 124 -34.77 -45.72 2.44
N LYS A 125 -35.19 -44.77 1.59
CA LYS A 125 -36.51 -44.84 0.94
C LYS A 125 -36.64 -46.02 -0.01
N ARG A 126 -35.55 -46.43 -0.67
CA ARG A 126 -35.52 -47.61 -1.54
C ARG A 126 -35.69 -48.89 -0.72
N GLN A 127 -35.03 -48.99 0.43
CA GLN A 127 -35.12 -50.16 1.30
C GLN A 127 -36.48 -50.31 2.01
N GLN A 128 -37.12 -49.20 2.40
CA GLN A 128 -38.48 -49.23 2.96
C GLN A 128 -39.58 -49.48 1.92
N ARG A 129 -39.30 -49.29 0.61
CA ARG A 129 -40.30 -49.46 -0.45
C ARG A 129 -40.55 -50.93 -0.83
N THR A 130 -39.82 -51.89 -0.26
CA THR A 130 -40.09 -53.33 -0.45
C THR A 130 -40.57 -54.07 0.81
N PRO A 131 -41.77 -53.77 1.37
CA PRO A 131 -42.31 -54.58 2.46
C PRO A 131 -43.18 -55.79 2.03
N TRP A 132 -43.43 -56.05 0.74
CA TRP A 132 -44.52 -56.98 0.33
C TRP A 132 -44.17 -58.08 -0.72
N LEU A 133 -42.93 -58.53 -0.84
CA LEU A 133 -42.56 -59.57 -1.85
C LEU A 133 -41.91 -60.84 -1.29
N ILE A 134 -42.30 -61.24 -0.07
CA ILE A 134 -42.08 -62.62 0.42
C ILE A 134 -43.36 -63.06 1.13
#